data_AF-A0A3D5R2S3-F1
#
_entry.id   AF-A0A3D5R2S3-F1
#
_cell.length_a   1.000
_cell.length_b   1.000
_cell.length_c   1.000
_cell.angle_alpha   90.00
_cell.angle_beta   90.00
_cell.angle_gamma   90.00
#
_symmetry.space_group_name_H-M   'P 1'
#
loop_
_entity.id
_entity.type
_entity.pdbx_description
1 polymer ?
#
loop_
_entity_poly.entity_id
_entity_poly.type
_entity_poly.pdbx_seq_one_letter_code
_entity_poly.pdbx_strand_id
1 'polypeptide(L)'
;MPLSWNEIKSRALAFSREWQQESSEDAEAKSFWDGFFNVFGISRRRVATFEEPVKKLDEKYGYVDLFWKGVLVVEHKSRGKSLDKAYDQALDYFQGLKERDLPKYVIVSDFARIRLYDLEENEQHEFELKDLHKNVRLFGFIAGYQTHKIQAQDPVNIRAAEQMGKLHDRMKDSGYTGHPLEVYLVRLLFCLFAEDTGIFEKQQFKEYLEERTGEDGADLAYHLSTLFQVLNTPREKRLKNLDEQLAAFPYVNGKLFEELLPTAGFDAPMRQELLDCCSLDWSRISPAIFGSLFQSIMDKQARRNLGAHYTSEENILKLIKPLFLDALWEEFEKIKHNKNRLFEFHKRLRRLNFFDPACGCGNFLVIAYRELRLLELE
;
A
#
# COMPACT_ATOMS: atom_id res chain seq x y z
N MET A 1 -3.06 10.12 -11.58
CA MET A 1 -2.42 9.06 -12.38
C MET A 1 -0.93 9.10 -12.12
N PRO A 2 -0.28 7.98 -11.80
CA PRO A 2 1.16 7.93 -11.58
C PRO A 2 1.92 8.28 -12.89
N LEU A 3 3.07 8.95 -12.76
CA LEU A 3 3.87 9.40 -13.91
C LEU A 3 4.49 8.20 -14.63
N SER A 4 4.48 8.17 -15.97
CA SER A 4 5.13 7.06 -16.70
C SER A 4 6.63 6.97 -16.39
N TRP A 5 7.22 5.77 -16.46
CA TRP A 5 8.67 5.60 -16.26
C TRP A 5 9.52 6.43 -17.22
N ASN A 6 9.05 6.65 -18.44
CA ASN A 6 9.74 7.52 -19.41
C ASN A 6 9.73 8.98 -18.95
N GLU A 7 8.62 9.45 -18.39
CA GLU A 7 8.51 10.78 -17.83
C GLU A 7 9.38 10.95 -16.58
N ILE A 8 9.35 9.98 -15.66
CA ILE A 8 10.22 9.95 -14.47
C ILE A 8 11.69 9.99 -14.89
N LYS A 9 12.10 9.20 -15.89
CA LYS A 9 13.47 9.20 -16.40
C LYS A 9 13.87 10.56 -16.99
N SER A 10 12.97 11.21 -17.72
CA SER A 10 13.21 12.56 -18.26
C SER A 10 13.36 13.60 -17.15
N ARG A 11 12.50 13.56 -16.12
CA ARG A 11 12.59 14.45 -14.96
C ARG A 11 13.88 14.22 -14.16
N ALA A 12 14.26 12.95 -13.97
CA ALA A 12 15.52 12.59 -13.31
C ALA A 12 16.74 13.15 -14.05
N LEU A 13 16.75 13.13 -15.38
CA LEU A 13 17.83 13.74 -16.17
C LEU A 13 17.91 15.25 -15.98
N ALA A 14 16.77 15.95 -15.92
CA ALA A 14 16.73 17.38 -15.66
C ALA A 14 17.24 17.69 -14.25
N PHE A 15 16.76 16.96 -13.24
CA PHE A 15 17.20 17.07 -11.85
C PHE A 15 18.71 16.86 -11.72
N SER A 16 19.26 15.78 -12.28
CA SER A 16 20.71 15.52 -12.22
C SER A 16 21.56 16.63 -12.85
N ARG A 17 21.03 17.36 -13.85
CA ARG A 17 21.75 18.48 -14.49
C ARG A 17 21.70 19.75 -13.64
N GLU A 18 20.53 20.05 -13.07
CA GLU A 18 20.33 21.20 -12.20
C GLU A 18 21.26 21.13 -10.98
N TRP A 19 21.35 19.96 -10.35
CA TRP A 19 22.08 19.76 -9.09
C TRP A 19 23.54 19.31 -9.27
N GLN A 20 24.06 19.26 -10.50
CA GLN A 20 25.37 18.67 -10.80
C GLN A 20 26.55 19.36 -10.07
N GLN A 21 26.47 20.67 -9.87
CA GLN A 21 27.54 21.51 -9.31
C GLN A 21 27.29 21.96 -7.87
N GLU A 22 26.16 21.57 -7.27
CA GLU A 22 25.83 22.01 -5.91
C GLU A 22 26.74 21.37 -4.86
N SER A 23 27.00 22.10 -3.78
CA SER A 23 27.93 21.67 -2.74
C SER A 23 27.54 22.04 -1.29
N SER A 24 26.58 22.96 -1.10
CA SER A 24 26.27 23.53 0.23
C SER A 24 24.98 22.98 0.87
N GLU A 25 25.12 22.28 1.99
CA GLU A 25 24.03 21.67 2.78
C GLU A 25 23.08 22.70 3.41
N ASP A 26 23.62 23.75 4.05
CA ASP A 26 22.86 24.74 4.84
C ASP A 26 21.89 25.62 4.00
N ALA A 27 22.09 25.67 2.68
CA ALA A 27 21.31 26.53 1.78
C ALA A 27 20.28 25.77 0.94
N GLU A 28 20.63 24.55 0.48
CA GLU A 28 19.91 23.93 -0.64
C GLU A 28 19.46 22.49 -0.41
N ALA A 29 19.76 21.85 0.72
CA ALA A 29 19.32 20.48 0.97
C ALA A 29 17.78 20.32 0.87
N LYS A 30 17.03 21.34 1.32
CA LYS A 30 15.56 21.35 1.22
C LYS A 30 15.09 21.39 -0.23
N SER A 31 15.64 22.32 -1.02
CA SER A 31 15.37 22.48 -2.45
C SER A 31 15.74 21.22 -3.25
N PHE A 32 16.86 20.58 -2.90
CA PHE A 32 17.31 19.33 -3.52
C PHE A 32 16.27 18.23 -3.34
N TRP A 33 15.79 18.02 -2.10
CA TRP A 33 14.79 17.00 -1.84
C TRP A 33 13.42 17.37 -2.44
N ASP A 34 13.02 18.63 -2.43
CA ASP A 34 11.81 19.06 -3.14
C ASP A 34 11.88 18.69 -4.63
N GLY A 35 13.01 18.98 -5.29
CA GLY A 35 13.26 18.58 -6.67
C GLY A 35 13.25 17.07 -6.87
N PHE A 36 13.90 16.33 -5.96
CA PHE A 36 14.00 14.86 -6.02
C PHE A 36 12.62 14.19 -5.95
N PHE A 37 11.75 14.58 -5.02
CA PHE A 37 10.39 14.02 -4.94
C PHE A 37 9.53 14.41 -6.14
N ASN A 38 9.75 15.61 -6.70
CA ASN A 38 9.02 16.08 -7.87
C ASN A 38 9.36 15.27 -9.15
N VAL A 39 10.52 14.62 -9.20
CA VAL A 39 10.85 13.61 -10.24
C VAL A 39 9.80 12.50 -10.28
N PHE A 40 9.26 12.11 -9.12
CA PHE A 40 8.25 11.07 -8.95
C PHE A 40 6.81 11.62 -8.93
N GLY A 41 6.64 12.93 -9.12
CA GLY A 41 5.32 13.58 -9.15
C GLY A 41 4.68 13.74 -7.78
N ILE A 42 5.47 13.60 -6.71
CA ILE A 42 5.02 13.79 -5.34
C ILE A 42 5.53 15.12 -4.83
N SER A 43 4.63 15.94 -4.30
CA SER A 43 5.02 17.09 -3.50
C SER A 43 5.49 16.59 -2.14
N ARG A 44 6.72 16.92 -1.77
CA ARG A 44 7.32 16.55 -0.47
C ARG A 44 6.43 16.91 0.72
N ARG A 45 5.76 18.07 0.67
CA ARG A 45 4.81 18.55 1.71
C ARG A 45 3.63 17.62 1.96
N ARG A 46 3.33 16.69 1.04
CA ARG A 46 2.26 15.70 1.21
C ARG A 46 2.71 14.45 1.96
N VAL A 47 4.02 14.20 2.08
CA VAL A 47 4.53 12.89 2.52
C VAL A 47 5.60 12.98 3.60
N ALA A 48 6.12 14.18 3.90
CA ALA A 48 7.21 14.30 4.87
C ALA A 48 7.24 15.64 5.61
N THR A 49 7.64 15.55 6.88
CA THR A 49 7.98 16.69 7.75
C THR A 49 9.47 17.01 7.60
N PHE A 50 9.84 18.30 7.51
CA PHE A 50 11.24 18.75 7.55
C PHE A 50 11.60 18.98 9.01
N GLU A 51 12.81 18.59 9.44
CA GLU A 51 13.33 18.91 10.78
C GLU A 51 12.41 18.43 11.90
N GLU A 52 11.90 17.20 11.79
CA GLU A 52 11.11 16.62 12.88
C GLU A 52 12.01 16.35 14.09
N PRO A 53 11.68 16.88 15.28
CA PRO A 53 12.47 16.62 16.47
C PRO A 53 12.21 15.17 16.92
N VAL A 54 13.17 14.29 16.66
CA VAL A 54 13.10 12.88 17.07
C VAL A 54 13.92 12.69 18.36
N LYS A 55 13.37 11.97 19.33
CA LYS A 55 13.98 11.74 20.63
C LYS A 55 15.10 10.70 20.54
N LYS A 56 16.36 11.06 20.81
CA LYS A 56 17.50 10.13 20.84
C LYS A 56 17.64 9.42 22.20
N LEU A 57 18.49 8.37 22.26
CA LEU A 57 18.88 7.63 23.48
C LEU A 57 19.22 8.52 24.70
N ASP A 58 19.83 9.68 24.47
CA ASP A 58 20.27 10.60 25.53
C ASP A 58 19.18 11.61 25.99
N GLU A 59 17.90 11.37 25.66
CA GLU A 59 16.78 12.31 25.83
C GLU A 59 16.94 13.67 25.11
N LYS A 60 17.95 13.80 24.25
CA LYS A 60 18.15 14.95 23.38
C LYS A 60 17.38 14.77 22.07
N TYR A 61 16.81 15.86 21.57
CA TYR A 61 16.17 15.86 20.26
C TYR A 61 17.24 15.98 19.15
N GLY A 62 17.11 15.14 18.13
CA GLY A 62 17.86 15.26 16.87
C GLY A 62 16.94 15.70 15.73
N TYR A 63 17.52 16.29 14.69
CA TYR A 63 16.80 16.74 13.50
C TYR A 63 17.20 15.89 12.31
N VAL A 64 16.22 15.24 11.71
CA VAL A 64 16.30 14.58 10.40
C VAL A 64 16.04 15.59 9.30
N ASP A 65 16.77 15.48 8.19
CA ASP A 65 16.48 16.29 7.02
C ASP A 65 15.10 15.97 6.47
N LEU A 66 14.75 14.70 6.35
CA LEU A 66 13.39 14.34 5.93
C LEU A 66 12.99 13.01 6.54
N PHE A 67 11.78 13.01 7.11
CA PHE A 67 11.15 11.81 7.64
C PHE A 67 9.77 11.61 7.04
N TRP A 68 9.61 10.46 6.39
CA TRP A 68 8.36 9.91 5.92
C TRP A 68 8.06 8.67 6.76
N LYS A 69 7.20 8.86 7.75
CA LYS A 69 6.82 7.86 8.75
C LYS A 69 6.45 6.50 8.12
N GLY A 70 7.08 5.43 8.62
CA GLY A 70 6.88 4.06 8.13
C GLY A 70 7.40 3.75 6.72
N VAL A 71 8.04 4.71 6.04
CA VAL A 71 8.47 4.53 4.64
C VAL A 71 9.95 4.85 4.48
N LEU A 72 10.36 6.09 4.76
CA LEU A 72 11.67 6.59 4.37
C LEU A 72 12.21 7.58 5.38
N VAL A 73 13.48 7.43 5.76
CA VAL A 73 14.26 8.51 6.37
C VAL A 73 15.35 8.94 5.41
N VAL A 74 15.67 10.23 5.44
CA VAL A 74 16.70 10.82 4.62
C VAL A 74 17.62 11.66 5.46
N GLU A 75 18.92 11.46 5.25
CA GLU A 75 19.97 12.29 5.83
C GLU A 75 20.87 12.81 4.70
N HIS A 76 21.14 14.11 4.71
CA HIS A 76 21.95 14.80 3.73
C HIS A 76 23.26 15.27 4.36
N LYS A 77 24.29 15.40 3.55
CA LYS A 77 25.56 16.01 3.95
C LYS A 77 26.08 16.94 2.86
N SER A 78 26.96 17.85 3.24
CA SER A 78 27.73 18.67 2.31
C SER A 78 28.56 17.78 1.37
N ARG A 79 28.85 18.28 0.16
CA ARG A 79 29.50 17.47 -0.88
C ARG A 79 30.84 16.88 -0.46
N GLY A 80 31.03 15.59 -0.73
CA GLY A 80 32.25 14.84 -0.42
C GLY A 80 32.37 14.39 1.04
N LYS A 81 31.36 14.63 1.88
CA LYS A 81 31.31 14.08 3.24
C LYS A 81 31.01 12.57 3.23
N SER A 82 31.18 11.92 4.39
CA SER A 82 30.97 10.49 4.54
C SER A 82 29.47 10.16 4.58
N LEU A 83 29.03 9.32 3.63
CA LEU A 83 27.68 8.76 3.62
C LEU A 83 27.48 7.71 4.72
N ASP A 84 28.55 7.05 5.18
CA ASP A 84 28.47 6.09 6.28
C ASP A 84 28.05 6.79 7.58
N LYS A 85 28.66 7.96 7.88
CA LYS A 85 28.25 8.78 9.02
C LYS A 85 26.81 9.29 8.91
N ALA A 86 26.37 9.62 7.69
CA ALA A 86 24.99 10.02 7.45
C ALA A 86 24.02 8.85 7.71
N TYR A 87 24.41 7.64 7.32
CA TYR A 87 23.62 6.44 7.55
C TYR A 87 23.54 6.08 9.03
N ASP A 88 24.66 6.09 9.76
CA ASP A 88 24.66 5.86 11.20
C ASP A 88 23.76 6.86 11.93
N GLN A 89 23.84 8.14 11.53
CA GLN A 89 22.97 9.19 12.06
C GLN A 89 21.49 8.93 11.73
N ALA A 90 21.17 8.43 10.53
CA ALA A 90 19.81 8.07 10.14
C ALA A 90 19.24 6.92 10.99
N LEU A 91 20.07 5.94 11.34
CA LEU A 91 19.67 4.81 12.19
C LEU A 91 19.45 5.19 13.66
N ASP A 92 20.17 6.17 14.18
CA ASP A 92 19.98 6.66 15.55
C ASP A 92 18.53 7.11 15.80
N TYR A 93 17.82 7.58 14.76
CA TYR A 93 16.42 8.02 14.87
C TYR A 93 15.41 6.89 15.04
N PHE A 94 15.79 5.64 14.78
CA PHE A 94 14.86 4.50 14.91
C PHE A 94 14.51 4.25 16.38
N GLN A 95 15.37 4.74 17.28
CA GLN A 95 15.18 4.66 18.72
C GLN A 95 14.01 5.54 19.14
N GLY A 96 12.98 4.93 19.75
CA GLY A 96 11.80 5.65 20.24
C GLY A 96 10.65 5.73 19.24
N LEU A 97 10.85 5.33 17.98
CA LEU A 97 9.74 5.11 17.05
C LEU A 97 9.00 3.82 17.42
N LYS A 98 7.67 3.85 17.26
CA LYS A 98 6.87 2.63 17.30
C LYS A 98 7.31 1.73 16.15
N GLU A 99 7.25 0.41 16.34
CA GLU A 99 7.68 -0.57 15.33
C GLU A 99 7.03 -0.33 13.96
N ARG A 100 5.75 0.05 13.95
CA ARG A 100 4.96 0.37 12.75
C ARG A 100 5.38 1.65 12.01
N ASP A 101 6.15 2.51 12.67
CA ASP A 101 6.56 3.82 12.16
C ASP A 101 8.04 3.82 11.74
N LEU A 102 8.74 2.69 11.96
CA LEU A 102 10.09 2.47 11.48
C LEU A 102 10.14 2.57 9.94
N PRO A 103 11.05 3.37 9.38
CA PRO A 103 11.25 3.45 7.94
C PRO A 103 11.67 2.10 7.35
N LYS A 104 11.21 1.83 6.13
CA LYS A 104 11.64 0.68 5.32
C LYS A 104 12.87 1.00 4.48
N TYR A 105 13.04 2.28 4.15
CA TYR A 105 14.13 2.78 3.33
C TYR A 105 14.94 3.84 4.07
N VAL A 106 16.25 3.87 3.81
CA VAL A 106 17.12 4.98 4.19
C VAL A 106 17.78 5.52 2.93
N ILE A 107 17.68 6.83 2.69
CA ILE A 107 18.45 7.49 1.64
C ILE A 107 19.46 8.42 2.28
N VAL A 108 20.72 8.31 1.87
CA VAL A 108 21.74 9.28 2.22
C VAL A 108 22.36 9.89 0.97
N SER A 109 22.65 11.18 1.01
CA SER A 109 23.17 11.91 -0.15
C SER A 109 24.16 13.00 0.27
N ASP A 110 25.14 13.25 -0.60
CA ASP A 110 26.09 14.36 -0.47
C ASP A 110 26.06 15.30 -1.70
N PHE A 111 24.90 15.46 -2.33
CA PHE A 111 24.68 16.06 -3.67
C PHE A 111 25.32 15.30 -4.84
N ALA A 112 26.53 14.74 -4.68
CA ALA A 112 27.24 14.05 -5.74
C ALA A 112 26.85 12.58 -5.86
N ARG A 113 26.60 11.92 -4.74
CA ARG A 113 26.29 10.50 -4.63
C ARG A 113 24.97 10.34 -3.89
N ILE A 114 24.19 9.35 -4.33
CA ILE A 114 23.00 8.89 -3.63
C ILE A 114 23.26 7.45 -3.23
N ARG A 115 22.98 7.13 -1.96
CA ARG A 115 22.95 5.77 -1.46
C ARG A 115 21.57 5.46 -0.89
N LEU A 116 20.97 4.38 -1.39
CA LEU A 116 19.70 3.84 -0.92
C LEU A 116 19.97 2.53 -0.19
N TYR A 117 19.35 2.39 0.98
CA TYR A 117 19.24 1.15 1.72
C TYR A 117 17.78 0.70 1.73
N ASP A 118 17.54 -0.55 1.31
CA ASP A 118 16.29 -1.27 1.53
C ASP A 118 16.48 -2.14 2.77
N LEU A 119 15.81 -1.79 3.87
CA LEU A 119 15.95 -2.48 5.15
C LEU A 119 15.11 -3.75 5.22
N GLU A 120 14.09 -3.89 4.37
CA GLU A 120 13.28 -5.11 4.29
C GLU A 120 14.04 -6.21 3.55
N GLU A 121 14.65 -5.87 2.41
CA GLU A 121 15.38 -6.82 1.56
C GLU A 121 16.89 -6.89 1.91
N ASN A 122 17.35 -6.02 2.82
CA ASN A 122 18.76 -5.87 3.21
C ASN A 122 19.69 -5.62 2.02
N GLU A 123 19.24 -4.76 1.09
CA GLU A 123 19.97 -4.37 -0.12
C GLU A 123 20.51 -2.93 0.01
N GLN A 124 21.65 -2.68 -0.64
CA GLN A 124 22.27 -1.36 -0.70
C GLN A 124 22.66 -1.02 -2.13
N HIS A 125 22.34 0.19 -2.56
CA HIS A 125 22.74 0.73 -3.86
C HIS A 125 23.37 2.11 -3.69
N GLU A 126 24.57 2.29 -4.25
CA GLU A 126 25.24 3.60 -4.32
C GLU A 126 25.55 3.95 -5.78
N PHE A 127 25.24 5.17 -6.18
CA PHE A 127 25.55 5.67 -7.52
C PHE A 127 25.71 7.19 -7.53
N GLU A 128 26.36 7.71 -8.56
CA GLU A 128 26.50 9.16 -8.75
C GLU A 128 25.19 9.79 -9.23
N LEU A 129 24.91 11.03 -8.81
CA LEU A 129 23.70 11.76 -9.16
C LEU A 129 23.45 11.80 -10.68
N LYS A 130 24.50 11.89 -11.51
CA LYS A 130 24.40 11.88 -12.98
C LYS A 130 23.73 10.61 -13.53
N ASP A 131 23.82 9.51 -12.79
CA ASP A 131 23.27 8.21 -13.15
C ASP A 131 21.89 7.93 -12.52
N LEU A 132 21.28 8.91 -11.83
CA LEU A 132 19.93 8.77 -11.25
C LEU A 132 18.91 8.26 -12.28
N HIS A 133 18.95 8.79 -13.51
CA HIS A 133 18.07 8.38 -14.61
C HIS A 133 18.16 6.90 -14.99
N LYS A 134 19.28 6.21 -14.67
CA LYS A 134 19.44 4.77 -14.86
C LYS A 134 18.88 3.97 -13.68
N ASN A 135 18.80 4.60 -12.52
CA ASN A 135 18.46 3.99 -11.23
C ASN A 135 17.09 4.39 -10.69
N VAL A 136 16.29 5.18 -11.44
CA VAL A 136 14.95 5.66 -11.00
C VAL A 136 14.01 4.54 -10.52
N ARG A 137 14.20 3.31 -10.99
CA ARG A 137 13.38 2.17 -10.58
C ARG A 137 13.59 1.75 -9.13
N LEU A 138 14.78 2.00 -8.56
CA LEU A 138 15.06 1.76 -7.14
C LEU A 138 14.15 2.59 -6.22
N PHE A 139 13.64 3.72 -6.73
CA PHE A 139 12.77 4.65 -6.01
C PHE A 139 11.29 4.50 -6.43
N GLY A 140 10.92 3.38 -7.05
CA GLY A 140 9.54 3.13 -7.46
C GLY A 140 8.54 3.23 -6.31
N PHE A 141 8.97 2.86 -5.09
CA PHE A 141 8.19 2.97 -3.86
C PHE A 141 7.74 4.41 -3.54
N ILE A 142 8.47 5.43 -4.03
CA ILE A 142 8.06 6.83 -3.92
C ILE A 142 6.85 7.07 -4.81
N ALA A 143 6.93 6.72 -6.10
CA ALA A 143 5.85 6.92 -7.07
C ALA A 143 4.67 5.92 -6.94
N GLY A 144 4.70 5.01 -5.96
CA GLY A 144 3.70 3.94 -5.82
C GLY A 144 3.85 2.80 -6.85
N TYR A 145 4.97 2.76 -7.57
CA TYR A 145 5.31 1.63 -8.43
C TYR A 145 5.95 0.54 -7.59
N GLN A 146 5.14 -0.39 -7.09
CA GLN A 146 5.65 -1.62 -6.54
C GLN A 146 5.54 -2.75 -7.57
N THR A 147 6.67 -3.38 -7.86
CA THR A 147 6.76 -4.55 -8.74
C THR A 147 7.23 -5.75 -7.93
N HIS A 148 6.64 -5.98 -6.76
CA HIS A 148 6.91 -7.21 -6.02
C HIS A 148 6.13 -8.36 -6.66
N LYS A 149 6.78 -9.51 -6.80
CA LYS A 149 6.09 -10.76 -7.12
C LYS A 149 5.31 -11.17 -5.88
N ILE A 150 4.00 -10.92 -5.91
CA ILE A 150 3.06 -11.34 -4.87
C ILE A 150 3.07 -12.87 -4.80
N GLN A 151 3.49 -13.43 -3.65
CA GLN A 151 3.47 -14.87 -3.41
C GLN A 151 2.49 -15.18 -2.29
N ALA A 152 1.70 -16.25 -2.44
CA ALA A 152 0.73 -16.66 -1.43
C ALA A 152 1.35 -17.01 -0.07
N GLN A 153 2.62 -17.45 -0.04
CA GLN A 153 3.34 -17.85 1.18
C GLN A 153 4.22 -16.74 1.76
N ASP A 154 4.11 -15.50 1.27
CA ASP A 154 4.87 -14.38 1.81
C ASP A 154 4.54 -14.21 3.32
N PRO A 155 5.54 -14.12 4.22
CA PRO A 155 5.33 -13.86 5.64
C PRO A 155 4.44 -12.64 5.93
N VAL A 156 4.43 -11.64 5.04
CA VAL A 156 3.56 -10.46 5.16
C VAL A 156 2.09 -10.84 5.14
N ASN A 157 1.72 -11.87 4.38
CA ASN A 157 0.35 -12.37 4.34
C ASN A 157 -0.05 -12.90 5.73
N ILE A 158 0.73 -13.82 6.30
CA ILE A 158 0.38 -14.42 7.59
C ILE A 158 0.20 -13.35 8.67
N ARG A 159 1.11 -12.37 8.72
CA ARG A 159 1.02 -11.24 9.66
C ARG A 159 -0.23 -10.41 9.45
N ALA A 160 -0.60 -10.09 8.20
CA ALA A 160 -1.79 -9.32 7.89
C ALA A 160 -3.09 -10.03 8.30
N ALA A 161 -3.20 -11.33 8.04
CA ALA A 161 -4.37 -12.11 8.46
C ALA A 161 -4.47 -12.20 9.99
N GLU A 162 -3.34 -12.37 10.68
CA GLU A 162 -3.30 -12.40 12.13
C GLU A 162 -3.70 -11.06 12.76
N GLN A 163 -3.20 -9.94 12.23
CA GLN A 163 -3.55 -8.60 12.74
C GLN A 163 -5.04 -8.28 12.53
N MET A 164 -5.58 -8.54 11.33
CA MET A 164 -7.01 -8.35 11.06
C MET A 164 -7.88 -9.31 11.88
N GLY A 165 -7.41 -10.54 12.12
CA GLY A 165 -8.08 -11.50 13.00
C GLY A 165 -8.17 -11.02 14.45
N LYS A 166 -7.10 -10.43 14.98
CA LYS A 166 -7.09 -9.82 16.33
C LYS A 166 -8.11 -8.69 16.45
N LEU A 167 -8.14 -7.79 15.46
CA LEU A 167 -9.11 -6.69 15.43
C LEU A 167 -10.54 -7.20 15.38
N HIS A 168 -10.81 -8.20 14.54
CA HIS A 168 -12.10 -8.89 14.47
C HIS A 168 -12.52 -9.45 15.84
N ASP A 169 -11.63 -10.22 16.49
CA ASP A 169 -11.95 -10.86 17.76
C ASP A 169 -12.22 -9.84 18.87
N ARG A 170 -11.47 -8.73 18.90
CA ARG A 170 -11.75 -7.65 19.85
C ARG A 170 -13.10 -6.97 19.64
N MET A 171 -13.44 -6.68 18.38
CA MET A 171 -14.76 -6.11 18.06
C MET A 171 -15.88 -7.09 18.43
N LYS A 172 -15.66 -8.39 18.21
CA LYS A 172 -16.59 -9.45 18.62
C LYS A 172 -16.76 -9.50 20.14
N ASP A 173 -15.66 -9.45 20.89
CA ASP A 173 -15.65 -9.49 22.35
C ASP A 173 -16.29 -8.24 22.98
N SER A 174 -16.25 -7.10 22.29
CA SER A 174 -16.98 -5.89 22.68
C SER A 174 -18.48 -5.93 22.35
N GLY A 175 -18.95 -7.02 21.72
CA GLY A 175 -20.35 -7.27 21.39
C GLY A 175 -20.74 -6.92 19.94
N TYR A 176 -19.82 -6.39 19.14
CA TYR A 176 -20.06 -6.11 17.72
C TYR A 176 -19.90 -7.40 16.91
N THR A 177 -21.01 -8.05 16.55
CA THR A 177 -21.02 -9.44 16.09
C THR A 177 -21.86 -9.64 14.83
N GLY A 178 -21.72 -10.81 14.20
CA GLY A 178 -22.56 -11.23 13.08
C GLY A 178 -22.29 -10.44 11.79
N HIS A 179 -23.31 -10.37 10.91
CA HIS A 179 -23.19 -9.72 9.60
C HIS A 179 -22.57 -8.31 9.64
N PRO A 180 -22.94 -7.40 10.57
CA PRO A 180 -22.29 -6.10 10.66
C PRO A 180 -20.78 -6.17 10.87
N LEU A 181 -20.28 -7.07 11.73
CA LEU A 181 -18.84 -7.25 11.97
C LEU A 181 -18.11 -7.67 10.69
N GLU A 182 -18.66 -8.65 9.97
CA GLU A 182 -18.04 -9.16 8.74
C GLU A 182 -17.95 -8.07 7.67
N VAL A 183 -19.04 -7.32 7.44
CA VAL A 183 -19.04 -6.22 6.47
C VAL A 183 -18.09 -5.10 6.90
N TYR A 184 -18.03 -4.79 8.20
CA TYR A 184 -17.13 -3.75 8.73
C TYR A 184 -15.67 -4.11 8.49
N LEU A 185 -15.26 -5.35 8.78
CA LEU A 185 -13.89 -5.84 8.55
C LEU A 185 -13.54 -5.83 7.06
N VAL A 186 -14.45 -6.23 6.16
CA VAL A 186 -14.22 -6.17 4.71
C VAL A 186 -14.09 -4.72 4.22
N ARG A 187 -14.81 -3.75 4.82
CA ARG A 187 -14.64 -2.32 4.51
C ARG A 187 -13.29 -1.78 4.96
N LEU A 188 -12.84 -2.15 6.16
CA LEU A 188 -11.50 -1.77 6.65
C LEU A 188 -10.41 -2.37 5.75
N LEU A 189 -10.55 -3.65 5.40
CA LEU A 189 -9.65 -4.34 4.48
C LEU A 189 -9.56 -3.66 3.11
N PHE A 190 -10.70 -3.21 2.59
CA PHE A 190 -10.73 -2.40 1.37
C PHE A 190 -9.95 -1.09 1.55
N CYS A 191 -10.15 -0.35 2.64
CA CYS A 191 -9.46 0.91 2.89
C CYS A 191 -7.93 0.73 2.97
N LEU A 192 -7.48 -0.32 3.66
CA LEU A 192 -6.07 -0.69 3.79
C LEU A 192 -5.44 -1.00 2.41
N PHE A 193 -6.14 -1.78 1.58
CA PHE A 193 -5.68 -2.05 0.21
C PHE A 193 -5.72 -0.80 -0.68
N ALA A 194 -6.71 0.06 -0.48
CA ALA A 194 -6.94 1.23 -1.33
C ALA A 194 -5.84 2.28 -1.21
N GLU A 195 -5.27 2.50 -0.02
CA GLU A 195 -4.15 3.44 0.18
C GLU A 195 -2.83 2.95 -0.39
N ASP A 196 -2.60 1.63 -0.43
CA ASP A 196 -1.36 1.05 -0.96
C ASP A 196 -1.39 0.76 -2.47
N THR A 197 -2.57 0.74 -3.08
CA THR A 197 -2.73 0.46 -4.53
C THR A 197 -3.10 1.68 -5.37
N GLY A 198 -3.13 2.87 -4.76
CA GLY A 198 -3.37 4.13 -5.45
C GLY A 198 -4.84 4.42 -5.78
N ILE A 199 -5.77 3.74 -5.10
CA ILE A 199 -7.20 4.12 -5.10
C ILE A 199 -7.38 5.35 -4.22
N PHE A 200 -6.78 5.34 -3.02
CA PHE A 200 -6.62 6.51 -2.17
C PHE A 200 -5.24 7.14 -2.42
N GLU A 201 -5.02 8.34 -1.91
CA GLU A 201 -3.66 8.87 -1.81
C GLU A 201 -2.86 8.00 -0.83
N LYS A 202 -1.53 7.91 -1.01
CA LYS A 202 -0.67 7.05 -0.19
C LYS A 202 -0.75 7.48 1.28
N GLN A 203 -0.96 6.52 2.19
CA GLN A 203 -1.19 6.75 3.63
C GLN A 203 -2.40 7.61 3.99
N GLN A 204 -3.28 7.95 3.04
CA GLN A 204 -4.41 8.85 3.29
C GLN A 204 -5.37 8.32 4.37
N PHE A 205 -5.57 6.99 4.42
CA PHE A 205 -6.43 6.40 5.43
C PHE A 205 -5.73 6.40 6.79
N LYS A 206 -4.47 5.97 6.85
CA LYS A 206 -3.64 6.04 8.06
C LYS A 206 -3.61 7.45 8.66
N GLU A 207 -3.22 8.45 7.86
CA GLU A 207 -3.09 9.85 8.28
C GLU A 207 -4.41 10.40 8.81
N TYR A 208 -5.52 10.13 8.13
CA TYR A 208 -6.84 10.53 8.60
C TYR A 208 -7.15 9.96 9.99
N LEU A 209 -6.85 8.68 10.23
CA LEU A 209 -7.03 8.08 11.55
C LEU A 209 -6.10 8.71 12.61
N GLU A 210 -4.83 8.92 12.28
CA GLU A 210 -3.87 9.50 13.22
C GLU A 210 -4.22 10.95 13.62
N GLU A 211 -4.66 11.77 12.66
CA GLU A 211 -4.90 13.19 12.88
C GLU A 211 -6.30 13.51 13.40
N ARG A 212 -7.30 12.70 13.05
CA ARG A 212 -8.72 13.02 13.29
C ARG A 212 -9.37 12.19 14.38
N THR A 213 -8.67 11.22 14.97
CA THR A 213 -9.24 10.39 16.05
C THR A 213 -8.39 10.45 17.31
N GLY A 214 -9.06 10.47 18.46
CA GLY A 214 -8.43 10.48 19.78
C GLY A 214 -7.61 9.21 20.06
N GLU A 215 -6.52 9.35 20.82
CA GLU A 215 -5.66 8.21 21.18
C GLU A 215 -6.39 7.13 22.01
N ASP A 216 -7.45 7.52 22.72
CA ASP A 216 -8.31 6.63 23.50
C ASP A 216 -9.25 5.77 22.62
N GLY A 217 -9.36 6.07 21.32
CA GLY A 217 -10.18 5.35 20.35
C GLY A 217 -11.68 5.63 20.43
N ALA A 218 -12.13 6.47 21.36
CA ALA A 218 -13.56 6.62 21.66
C ALA A 218 -14.37 7.22 20.51
N ASP A 219 -13.74 8.02 19.64
CA ASP A 219 -14.35 8.70 18.51
C ASP A 219 -14.19 7.98 17.15
N LEU A 220 -13.31 6.96 17.09
CA LEU A 220 -12.89 6.29 15.86
C LEU A 220 -14.08 5.75 15.04
N ALA A 221 -15.09 5.16 15.70
CA ALA A 221 -16.26 4.62 15.02
C ALA A 221 -17.08 5.69 14.27
N TYR A 222 -17.16 6.91 14.81
CA TYR A 222 -17.91 8.00 14.19
C TYR A 222 -17.19 8.53 12.95
N HIS A 223 -15.87 8.62 13.03
CA HIS A 223 -15.01 8.97 11.89
C HIS A 223 -15.11 7.93 10.78
N LEU A 224 -14.99 6.64 11.11
CA LEU A 224 -15.13 5.56 10.13
C LEU A 224 -16.53 5.49 9.51
N SER A 225 -17.59 5.68 10.31
CA SER A 225 -18.96 5.74 9.80
C SER A 225 -19.13 6.87 8.78
N THR A 226 -18.61 8.05 9.08
CA THR A 226 -18.63 9.20 8.17
C THR A 226 -17.82 8.92 6.90
N LEU A 227 -16.62 8.34 7.05
CA LEU A 227 -15.79 7.94 5.91
C LEU A 227 -16.53 6.95 5.00
N PHE A 228 -17.15 5.90 5.55
CA PHE A 228 -17.90 4.92 4.76
C PHE A 228 -19.06 5.55 3.99
N GLN A 229 -19.75 6.54 4.58
CA GLN A 229 -20.75 7.32 3.85
C GLN A 229 -20.13 8.15 2.72
N VAL A 230 -18.98 8.78 2.95
CA VAL A 230 -18.26 9.56 1.92
C VAL A 230 -17.81 8.68 0.75
N LEU A 231 -17.32 7.47 1.03
CA LEU A 231 -16.94 6.47 0.02
C LEU A 231 -18.16 6.00 -0.81
N ASN A 232 -19.36 6.09 -0.24
CA ASN A 232 -20.63 5.82 -0.93
C ASN A 232 -21.36 7.07 -1.48
N THR A 233 -20.79 8.26 -1.34
CA THR A 233 -21.42 9.51 -1.80
C THR A 233 -20.66 10.10 -3.00
N PRO A 234 -21.30 10.17 -4.19
CA PRO A 234 -20.73 10.85 -5.35
C PRO A 234 -20.29 12.27 -5.02
N ARG A 235 -19.18 12.75 -5.60
CA ARG A 235 -18.54 14.03 -5.25
C ARG A 235 -19.51 15.21 -5.34
N GLU A 236 -20.36 15.22 -6.35
CA GLU A 236 -21.37 16.25 -6.61
C GLU A 236 -22.54 16.26 -5.61
N LYS A 237 -22.71 15.18 -4.84
CA LYS A 237 -23.74 15.05 -3.79
C LYS A 237 -23.20 15.28 -2.38
N ARG A 238 -21.89 15.51 -2.23
CA ARG A 238 -21.27 15.77 -0.92
C ARG A 238 -21.68 17.16 -0.40
N LEU A 239 -21.72 17.30 0.91
CA LEU A 239 -21.98 18.58 1.55
C LEU A 239 -20.87 19.58 1.20
N LYS A 240 -21.25 20.83 0.92
CA LYS A 240 -20.30 21.89 0.51
C LYS A 240 -19.31 22.27 1.62
N ASN A 241 -19.64 21.97 2.86
CA ASN A 241 -18.83 22.20 4.05
C ASN A 241 -18.27 20.89 4.63
N LEU A 242 -18.21 19.82 3.83
CA LEU A 242 -17.52 18.59 4.22
C LEU A 242 -16.05 18.91 4.49
N ASP A 243 -15.49 18.32 5.54
CA ASP A 243 -14.08 18.42 5.88
C ASP A 243 -13.18 18.07 4.68
N GLU A 244 -12.12 18.83 4.47
CA GLU A 244 -11.27 18.71 3.28
C GLU A 244 -10.57 17.34 3.17
N GLN A 245 -10.13 16.76 4.30
CA GLN A 245 -9.48 15.44 4.29
C GLN A 245 -10.49 14.35 3.91
N LEU A 246 -11.72 14.42 4.44
CA LEU A 246 -12.80 13.53 4.03
C LEU A 246 -13.17 13.72 2.55
N ALA A 247 -13.27 14.98 2.10
CA ALA A 247 -13.62 15.30 0.72
C ALA A 247 -12.59 14.79 -0.30
N ALA A 248 -11.33 14.61 0.11
CA ALA A 248 -10.26 14.08 -0.73
C ALA A 248 -10.45 12.59 -1.08
N PHE A 249 -11.10 11.79 -0.23
CA PHE A 249 -11.37 10.38 -0.54
C PHE A 249 -12.25 10.23 -1.79
N PRO A 250 -12.00 9.24 -2.67
CA PRO A 250 -12.77 9.05 -3.88
C PRO A 250 -14.20 8.57 -3.57
N TYR A 251 -15.04 8.59 -4.60
CA TYR A 251 -16.27 7.82 -4.58
C TYR A 251 -15.93 6.41 -5.09
N VAL A 252 -16.18 5.39 -4.27
CA VAL A 252 -15.91 3.98 -4.61
C VAL A 252 -17.16 3.32 -5.17
N ASN A 253 -18.34 3.70 -4.66
CA ASN A 253 -19.63 3.08 -4.97
C ASN A 253 -19.74 1.61 -4.52
N GLY A 254 -20.90 1.02 -4.79
CA GLY A 254 -21.11 -0.41 -4.85
C GLY A 254 -21.72 -1.01 -3.59
N LYS A 255 -22.07 -2.29 -3.74
CA LYS A 255 -22.70 -3.12 -2.71
C LYS A 255 -21.92 -3.17 -1.39
N LEU A 256 -20.61 -2.89 -1.42
CA LEU A 256 -19.76 -2.91 -0.22
C LEU A 256 -20.09 -1.79 0.77
N PHE A 257 -20.36 -0.56 0.29
CA PHE A 257 -20.57 0.61 1.15
C PHE A 257 -22.04 1.08 1.21
N GLU A 258 -22.97 0.42 0.51
CA GLU A 258 -24.38 0.82 0.47
C GLU A 258 -25.12 0.59 1.80
N GLU A 259 -24.76 -0.46 2.53
CA GLU A 259 -25.42 -0.83 3.79
C GLU A 259 -25.02 0.12 4.93
N LEU A 260 -26.02 0.65 5.63
CA LEU A 260 -25.78 1.37 6.88
C LEU A 260 -25.58 0.35 8.00
N LEU A 261 -24.38 0.34 8.59
CA LEU A 261 -24.03 -0.54 9.69
C LEU A 261 -24.33 0.13 11.04
N PRO A 262 -24.68 -0.64 12.09
CA PRO A 262 -24.71 -0.12 13.46
C PRO A 262 -23.33 0.44 13.85
N THR A 263 -23.32 1.46 14.70
CA THR A 263 -22.08 2.06 15.21
C THR A 263 -21.31 1.04 16.04
N ALA A 264 -20.04 0.84 15.72
CA ALA A 264 -19.12 0.03 16.53
C ALA A 264 -18.58 0.82 17.73
N GLY A 265 -17.96 0.14 18.68
CA GLY A 265 -17.18 0.75 19.76
C GLY A 265 -15.71 0.39 19.61
N PHE A 266 -14.83 1.38 19.80
CA PHE A 266 -13.38 1.18 19.81
C PHE A 266 -12.79 1.70 21.12
N ASP A 267 -11.71 1.08 21.54
CA ASP A 267 -10.84 1.53 22.62
C ASP A 267 -9.42 1.80 22.08
N ALA A 268 -8.52 2.27 22.95
CA ALA A 268 -7.12 2.55 22.58
C ALA A 268 -6.42 1.33 21.96
N PRO A 269 -6.52 0.10 22.51
CA PRO A 269 -5.99 -1.10 21.88
C PRO A 269 -6.53 -1.36 20.46
N MET A 270 -7.84 -1.29 20.22
CA MET A 270 -8.41 -1.53 18.89
C MET A 270 -7.98 -0.46 17.88
N ARG A 271 -7.91 0.82 18.31
CA ARG A 271 -7.37 1.89 17.46
C ARG A 271 -5.92 1.63 17.09
N GLN A 272 -5.10 1.22 18.06
CA GLN A 272 -3.70 0.90 17.84
C GLN A 272 -3.56 -0.27 16.86
N GLU A 273 -4.36 -1.34 17.00
CA GLU A 273 -4.37 -2.49 16.09
C GLU A 273 -4.76 -2.12 14.65
N LEU A 274 -5.75 -1.25 14.45
CA LEU A 274 -6.10 -0.76 13.12
C LEU A 274 -4.97 0.06 12.49
N LEU A 275 -4.33 0.94 13.26
CA LEU A 275 -3.18 1.71 12.79
C LEU A 275 -1.95 0.82 12.51
N ASP A 276 -1.78 -0.27 13.25
CA ASP A 276 -0.73 -1.26 12.99
C ASP A 276 -1.01 -2.00 11.66
N CYS A 277 -2.28 -2.29 11.36
CA CYS A 277 -2.69 -2.82 10.05
C CYS A 277 -2.35 -1.82 8.92
N CYS A 278 -2.58 -0.53 9.11
CA CYS A 278 -2.23 0.53 8.14
C CYS A 278 -0.73 0.65 7.85
N SER A 279 0.13 0.11 8.71
CA SER A 279 1.58 0.13 8.49
C SER A 279 2.10 -1.07 7.69
N LEU A 280 1.26 -2.08 7.46
CA LEU A 280 1.59 -3.15 6.52
C LEU A 280 1.45 -2.66 5.08
N ASP A 281 2.17 -3.30 4.17
CA ASP A 281 2.07 -3.03 2.75
C ASP A 281 1.07 -3.99 2.09
N TRP A 282 -0.16 -3.53 1.92
CA TRP A 282 -1.27 -4.30 1.38
C TRP A 282 -1.17 -4.52 -0.13
N SER A 283 -0.29 -3.80 -0.83
CA SER A 283 -0.04 -4.04 -2.25
C SER A 283 0.76 -5.33 -2.49
N ARG A 284 1.54 -5.78 -1.50
CA ARG A 284 2.27 -7.05 -1.53
C ARG A 284 1.40 -8.25 -1.15
N ILE A 285 0.19 -8.01 -0.65
CA ILE A 285 -0.65 -9.06 -0.09
C ILE A 285 -1.37 -9.85 -1.19
N SER A 286 -1.19 -11.16 -1.16
CA SER A 286 -1.87 -12.06 -2.10
C SER A 286 -3.36 -12.14 -1.78
N PRO A 287 -4.26 -12.20 -2.78
CA PRO A 287 -5.66 -12.52 -2.53
C PRO A 287 -5.88 -13.86 -1.81
N ALA A 288 -4.89 -14.77 -1.82
CA ALA A 288 -4.93 -15.97 -0.98
C ALA A 288 -5.09 -15.64 0.53
N ILE A 289 -4.69 -14.43 0.95
CA ILE A 289 -4.90 -13.89 2.30
C ILE A 289 -6.35 -13.98 2.75
N PHE A 290 -7.29 -13.74 1.84
CA PHE A 290 -8.70 -13.70 2.17
C PHE A 290 -9.10 -15.06 2.72
N GLY A 291 -8.60 -16.14 2.11
CA GLY A 291 -8.78 -17.49 2.60
C GLY A 291 -8.25 -17.70 4.02
N SER A 292 -7.04 -17.24 4.33
CA SER A 292 -6.49 -17.35 5.69
C SER A 292 -7.22 -16.47 6.71
N LEU A 293 -7.61 -15.25 6.32
CA LEU A 293 -8.34 -14.32 7.17
C LEU A 293 -9.72 -14.87 7.52
N PHE A 294 -10.50 -15.30 6.52
CA PHE A 294 -11.82 -15.91 6.76
C PHE A 294 -11.70 -17.19 7.60
N GLN A 295 -10.61 -17.94 7.46
CA GLN A 295 -10.36 -19.11 8.29
C GLN A 295 -9.95 -18.79 9.73
N SER A 296 -9.22 -17.70 9.96
CA SER A 296 -8.73 -17.33 11.28
C SER A 296 -9.84 -16.78 12.16
N ILE A 297 -10.81 -16.08 11.57
CA ILE A 297 -11.96 -15.49 12.29
C ILE A 297 -13.09 -16.51 12.56
N MET A 298 -13.07 -17.66 11.89
CA MET A 298 -14.04 -18.73 12.11
C MET A 298 -13.67 -19.60 13.32
N ASP A 299 -14.68 -19.90 14.15
CA ASP A 299 -14.53 -20.89 15.23
C ASP A 299 -14.08 -22.26 14.68
N LYS A 300 -13.21 -22.96 15.42
CA LYS A 300 -12.61 -24.24 14.99
C LYS A 300 -13.65 -25.32 14.68
N GLN A 301 -14.75 -25.36 15.43
CA GLN A 301 -15.82 -26.34 15.24
C GLN A 301 -16.68 -25.97 14.02
N ALA A 302 -17.00 -24.68 13.86
CA ALA A 302 -17.67 -24.18 12.66
C ALA A 302 -16.84 -24.42 11.39
N ARG A 303 -15.52 -24.19 11.45
CA ARG A 303 -14.58 -24.44 10.35
C ARG A 303 -14.56 -25.89 9.89
N ARG A 304 -14.52 -26.83 10.84
CA ARG A 304 -14.55 -28.28 10.54
C ARG A 304 -15.91 -28.70 9.97
N ASN A 305 -17.01 -28.20 10.53
CA ASN A 305 -18.36 -28.57 10.10
C ASN A 305 -18.71 -28.04 8.71
N LEU A 306 -18.26 -26.82 8.37
CA LEU A 306 -18.49 -26.19 7.07
C LEU A 306 -17.48 -26.62 6.00
N GLY A 307 -16.45 -27.41 6.38
CA GLY A 307 -15.36 -27.76 5.47
C GLY A 307 -14.63 -26.52 4.94
N ALA A 308 -14.52 -25.46 5.74
CA ALA A 308 -13.97 -24.16 5.36
C ALA A 308 -12.44 -24.21 5.19
N HIS A 309 -11.99 -25.00 4.22
CA HIS A 309 -10.62 -25.11 3.75
C HIS A 309 -10.48 -24.28 2.48
N TYR A 310 -9.65 -23.22 2.49
CA TYR A 310 -9.35 -22.49 1.28
C TYR A 310 -8.60 -23.41 0.30
N THR A 311 -8.84 -23.24 -1.00
CA THR A 311 -8.10 -23.95 -2.04
C THR A 311 -6.86 -23.13 -2.41
N SER A 312 -5.68 -23.77 -2.39
CA SER A 312 -4.42 -23.11 -2.74
C SER A 312 -4.38 -22.71 -4.21
N GLU A 313 -3.63 -21.65 -4.53
CA GLU A 313 -3.45 -21.18 -5.90
C GLU A 313 -2.92 -22.29 -6.83
N GLU A 314 -1.97 -23.10 -6.37
CA GLU A 314 -1.44 -24.23 -7.13
C GLU A 314 -2.55 -25.22 -7.53
N ASN A 315 -3.44 -25.55 -6.60
CA ASN A 315 -4.53 -26.48 -6.85
C ASN A 315 -5.62 -25.87 -7.74
N ILE A 316 -5.87 -24.56 -7.61
CA ILE A 316 -6.76 -23.83 -8.52
C ILE A 316 -6.19 -23.87 -9.94
N LEU A 317 -4.90 -23.56 -10.13
CA LEU A 317 -4.23 -23.59 -11.44
C LEU A 317 -4.28 -24.98 -12.07
N LYS A 318 -4.07 -26.05 -11.29
CA LYS A 318 -4.22 -27.44 -11.77
C LYS A 318 -5.62 -27.73 -12.34
N LEU A 319 -6.65 -27.04 -11.86
CA LEU A 319 -8.03 -27.18 -12.35
C LEU A 319 -8.32 -26.25 -13.53
N ILE A 320 -8.04 -24.95 -13.40
CA ILE A 320 -8.46 -23.97 -14.41
C ILE A 320 -7.65 -24.03 -15.71
N LYS A 321 -6.38 -24.47 -15.64
CA LYS A 321 -5.51 -24.68 -16.81
C LYS A 321 -6.14 -25.61 -17.85
N PRO A 322 -6.39 -26.89 -17.53
CA PRO A 322 -7.03 -27.80 -18.48
C PRO A 322 -8.51 -27.46 -18.74
N LEU A 323 -9.20 -26.78 -17.80
CA LEU A 323 -10.62 -26.48 -17.95
C LEU A 323 -10.89 -25.42 -19.03
N PHE A 324 -10.10 -24.35 -19.08
CA PHE A 324 -10.28 -23.29 -20.07
C PHE A 324 -9.01 -22.50 -20.39
N LEU A 325 -8.10 -22.31 -19.44
CA LEU A 325 -7.04 -21.31 -19.55
C LEU A 325 -6.00 -21.67 -20.61
N ASP A 326 -5.57 -22.94 -20.69
CA ASP A 326 -4.57 -23.38 -21.68
C ASP A 326 -5.11 -23.21 -23.12
N ALA A 327 -6.39 -23.55 -23.34
CA ALA A 327 -7.04 -23.40 -24.64
C ALA A 327 -7.16 -21.92 -25.06
N LEU A 328 -7.36 -21.00 -24.12
CA LEU A 328 -7.39 -19.56 -24.40
C LEU A 328 -6.00 -19.04 -24.83
N TRP A 329 -4.94 -19.45 -24.13
CA TRP A 329 -3.56 -19.08 -24.49
C TRP A 329 -3.15 -19.65 -25.85
N GLU A 330 -3.47 -20.91 -26.13
CA GLU A 330 -3.18 -21.53 -27.43
C GLU A 330 -3.90 -20.82 -28.59
N GLU A 331 -5.14 -20.38 -28.38
CA GLU A 331 -5.86 -19.62 -29.40
C GLU A 331 -5.25 -18.23 -29.59
N PHE A 332 -4.95 -17.52 -28.49
CA PHE A 332 -4.27 -16.23 -28.52
C PHE A 332 -2.97 -16.30 -29.33
N GLU A 333 -2.10 -17.26 -29.04
CA GLU A 333 -0.83 -17.44 -29.75
C GLU A 333 -0.99 -17.63 -31.27
N LYS A 334 -2.05 -18.32 -31.70
CA LYS A 334 -2.37 -18.51 -33.12
C LYS A 334 -2.90 -17.24 -33.80
N ILE A 335 -3.50 -16.31 -33.05
CA ILE A 335 -4.21 -15.15 -33.60
C ILE A 335 -3.57 -13.80 -33.25
N LYS A 336 -2.57 -13.74 -32.38
CA LYS A 336 -1.99 -12.50 -31.82
C LYS A 336 -1.53 -11.47 -32.86
N HIS A 337 -1.14 -11.93 -34.05
CA HIS A 337 -0.71 -11.05 -35.15
C HIS A 337 -1.85 -10.64 -36.09
N ASN A 338 -3.09 -11.08 -35.85
CA ASN A 338 -4.26 -10.74 -36.66
C ASN A 338 -5.25 -9.86 -35.86
N LYS A 339 -5.24 -8.56 -36.15
CA LYS A 339 -6.05 -7.55 -35.44
C LYS A 339 -7.54 -7.88 -35.39
N ASN A 340 -8.13 -8.33 -36.50
CA ASN A 340 -9.57 -8.62 -36.56
C ASN A 340 -9.93 -9.83 -35.69
N ARG A 341 -9.11 -10.88 -35.74
CA ARG A 341 -9.33 -12.07 -34.91
C ARG A 341 -9.10 -11.78 -33.44
N LEU A 342 -8.10 -10.97 -33.10
CA LEU A 342 -7.82 -10.57 -31.73
C LEU A 342 -8.97 -9.73 -31.13
N PHE A 343 -9.57 -8.84 -31.93
CA PHE A 343 -10.74 -8.07 -31.51
C PHE A 343 -11.95 -8.96 -31.19
N GLU A 344 -12.24 -9.95 -32.03
CA GLU A 344 -13.31 -10.91 -31.77
C GLU A 344 -13.00 -11.83 -30.58
N PHE A 345 -11.74 -12.22 -30.39
CA PHE A 345 -11.29 -12.95 -29.21
C PHE A 345 -11.49 -12.16 -27.92
N HIS A 346 -11.08 -10.89 -27.89
CA HIS A 346 -11.29 -10.01 -26.74
C HIS A 346 -12.79 -9.81 -26.41
N LYS A 347 -13.65 -9.65 -27.42
CA LYS A 347 -15.11 -9.66 -27.21
C LYS A 347 -15.61 -10.96 -26.59
N ARG A 348 -15.02 -12.10 -26.95
CA ARG A 348 -15.37 -13.41 -26.40
C ARG A 348 -14.92 -13.52 -24.95
N LEU A 349 -13.69 -13.11 -24.62
CA LEU A 349 -13.18 -13.09 -23.24
C LEU A 349 -14.14 -12.32 -22.32
N ARG A 350 -14.60 -11.13 -22.75
CA ARG A 350 -15.57 -10.31 -22.02
C ARG A 350 -16.90 -11.01 -21.68
N ARG A 351 -17.28 -12.05 -22.43
CA ARG A 351 -18.55 -12.77 -22.26
C ARG A 351 -18.40 -14.06 -21.45
N LEU A 352 -17.19 -14.44 -21.07
CA LEU A 352 -16.96 -15.62 -20.24
C LEU A 352 -17.54 -15.39 -18.85
N ASN A 353 -18.35 -16.35 -18.40
CA ASN A 353 -18.93 -16.35 -17.06
C ASN A 353 -18.35 -17.51 -16.27
N PHE A 354 -17.84 -17.22 -15.09
CA PHE A 354 -17.30 -18.21 -14.16
C PHE A 354 -18.27 -18.34 -12.99
N PHE A 355 -18.63 -19.57 -12.65
CA PHE A 355 -19.55 -19.82 -11.56
C PHE A 355 -18.97 -20.87 -10.61
N ASP A 356 -18.77 -20.44 -9.37
CA ASP A 356 -18.39 -21.29 -8.25
C ASP A 356 -19.53 -21.24 -7.21
N PRO A 357 -20.38 -22.29 -7.12
CA PRO A 357 -21.54 -22.32 -6.24
C PRO A 357 -21.18 -22.55 -4.76
N ALA A 358 -19.90 -22.77 -4.43
CA ALA A 358 -19.40 -22.97 -3.08
C ALA A 358 -18.08 -22.20 -2.87
N CYS A 359 -18.07 -20.95 -3.32
CA CYS A 359 -16.84 -20.20 -3.55
C CYS A 359 -16.03 -19.84 -2.30
N GLY A 360 -16.61 -19.94 -1.09
CA GLY A 360 -15.95 -19.54 0.15
C GLY A 360 -15.44 -18.10 0.06
N CYS A 361 -14.13 -17.91 0.20
CA CYS A 361 -13.46 -16.60 0.05
C CYS A 361 -13.29 -16.13 -1.41
N GLY A 362 -13.73 -16.92 -2.39
CA GLY A 362 -13.74 -16.55 -3.80
C GLY A 362 -12.43 -16.81 -4.56
N ASN A 363 -11.47 -17.55 -4.00
CA ASN A 363 -10.15 -17.74 -4.61
C ASN A 363 -10.21 -18.26 -6.07
N PHE A 364 -11.12 -19.18 -6.42
CA PHE A 364 -11.28 -19.61 -7.81
C PHE A 364 -11.61 -18.45 -8.75
N LEU A 365 -12.55 -17.59 -8.35
CA LEU A 365 -12.98 -16.43 -9.14
C LEU A 365 -11.86 -15.39 -9.24
N VAL A 366 -11.14 -15.15 -8.14
CA VAL A 366 -10.03 -14.19 -8.11
C VAL A 366 -8.88 -14.64 -9.02
N ILE A 367 -8.44 -15.90 -8.90
CA ILE A 367 -7.36 -16.44 -9.72
C ILE A 367 -7.79 -16.52 -11.20
N ALA A 368 -8.99 -17.01 -11.50
CA ALA A 368 -9.49 -17.04 -12.89
C ALA A 368 -9.53 -15.64 -13.51
N TYR A 369 -10.01 -14.64 -12.77
CA TYR A 369 -10.02 -13.25 -13.23
C TYR A 369 -8.59 -12.71 -13.43
N ARG A 370 -7.67 -12.96 -12.50
CA ARG A 370 -6.25 -12.56 -12.64
C ARG A 370 -5.63 -13.14 -13.90
N GLU A 371 -5.77 -14.44 -14.13
CA GLU A 371 -5.21 -15.11 -15.31
C GLU A 371 -5.81 -14.58 -16.62
N LEU A 372 -7.10 -14.27 -16.64
CA LEU A 372 -7.73 -13.60 -17.80
C LEU A 372 -7.17 -12.19 -18.02
N ARG A 373 -6.95 -11.42 -16.95
CA ARG A 373 -6.35 -10.08 -17.04
C ARG A 373 -4.91 -10.13 -17.54
N LEU A 374 -4.14 -11.14 -17.15
CA LEU A 374 -2.79 -11.36 -17.68
C LEU A 374 -2.82 -11.66 -19.18
N LEU A 375 -3.73 -12.54 -19.62
CA LEU A 375 -3.94 -12.83 -21.04
C LEU A 375 -4.37 -11.59 -21.85
N GLU A 376 -5.20 -10.71 -21.28
CA GLU A 376 -5.62 -9.46 -21.93
C GLU A 376 -4.51 -8.40 -22.04
N LEU A 377 -3.45 -8.51 -21.22
CA LEU A 377 -2.33 -7.56 -21.21
C LEU A 377 -1.24 -7.88 -22.24
N GLU A 378 -1.15 -9.13 -22.70
CA GLU A 378 -0.30 -9.56 -23.82
C GLU A 378 -0.89 -9.14 -25.18
#